data_AF-A0A418QUE2-F1
#
_entry.id   AF-A0A418QUE2-F1
#
_cell.length_a   1.000
_cell.length_b   1.000
_cell.length_c   1.000
_cell.angle_alpha   90.00
_cell.angle_beta   90.00
_cell.angle_gamma   90.00
#
_symmetry.space_group_name_H-M   'P 1'
#
loop_
_entity.id
_entity.type
_entity.pdbx_description
1 polymer ?
#
loop_
_entity_poly.entity_id
_entity_poly.type
_entity_poly.pdbx_seq_one_letter_code
_entity_poly.pdbx_strand_id
1 'polypeptide(L)'
;MGRLRDGRPEDQPPVLRTVRPGRAAPGAPGRRHLGGCRKYRDLEEYLLPQDVWQDKLAELSLGLPETFDAYWQERGARLRETLEDVSTGLSRKELIDVSATRGRIKVTPQKKLVPPQVEPLARQLSARVPRVKITDLVQQVAAWSGCADCFTDLRTGSTVDKRHHLLTALLAEGLNLGMTKMAEAVTDPDITARRLMYLGDWYLRDETYKAALAEVVNFQNTQPLAAYWGDGTTSSSDGQRFPVGGHGRKFGHLNAKYGREPGILFYTHVSDQYAPFHTKAITANAQYPTLSRGA
;
A
#
# COMPACT_ATOMS: atom_id res chain seq x y z
N MET A 1 -71.41 -20.32 5.12
CA MET A 1 -72.33 -19.29 4.59
C MET A 1 -71.54 -17.99 4.42
N GLY A 2 -71.72 -17.29 3.31
CA GLY A 2 -71.18 -15.94 3.08
C GLY A 2 -70.11 -15.86 1.99
N ARG A 3 -70.54 -15.49 0.78
CA ARG A 3 -69.73 -15.19 -0.42
C ARG A 3 -69.06 -13.80 -0.30
N LEU A 4 -68.02 -13.54 -1.11
CA LEU A 4 -68.05 -12.50 -2.17
C LEU A 4 -66.76 -12.50 -3.03
N ARG A 5 -66.96 -12.35 -4.35
CA ARG A 5 -66.01 -12.00 -5.43
C ARG A 5 -65.45 -10.58 -5.18
N ASP A 6 -64.33 -10.10 -5.72
CA ASP A 6 -64.10 -9.87 -7.15
C ASP A 6 -62.66 -9.35 -7.43
N GLY A 7 -62.19 -9.54 -8.66
CA GLY A 7 -61.32 -8.58 -9.39
C GLY A 7 -59.81 -8.54 -9.12
N ARG A 8 -59.01 -9.19 -9.99
CA ARG A 8 -57.61 -8.79 -10.27
C ARG A 8 -57.59 -7.53 -11.14
N PRO A 9 -56.57 -6.66 -11.01
CA PRO A 9 -56.04 -5.91 -12.14
C PRO A 9 -54.63 -6.40 -12.54
N GLU A 10 -54.38 -6.32 -13.84
CA GLU A 10 -53.18 -6.76 -14.56
C GLU A 10 -51.94 -5.91 -14.24
N ASP A 11 -50.78 -6.57 -14.15
CA ASP A 11 -49.45 -5.95 -14.07
C ASP A 11 -49.09 -5.28 -15.41
N GLN A 12 -48.93 -3.96 -15.41
CA GLN A 12 -48.19 -3.22 -16.44
C GLN A 12 -46.76 -2.93 -15.96
N PRO A 13 -45.73 -3.05 -16.82
CA PRO A 13 -44.35 -2.78 -16.44
C PRO A 13 -44.09 -1.27 -16.26
N PRO A 14 -43.22 -0.86 -15.31
CA PRO A 14 -42.97 0.54 -15.05
C PRO A 14 -42.17 1.20 -16.19
N VAL A 15 -42.72 2.29 -16.71
CA VAL A 15 -42.12 3.19 -17.70
C VAL A 15 -40.94 3.95 -17.09
N LEU A 16 -39.77 3.91 -17.76
CA LEU A 16 -38.61 4.76 -17.46
C LEU A 16 -39.02 6.25 -17.58
N ARG A 17 -39.10 6.95 -16.44
CA ARG A 17 -39.21 8.42 -16.42
C ARG A 17 -37.81 9.04 -16.50
N THR A 18 -37.58 9.78 -17.57
CA THR A 18 -36.46 10.71 -17.74
C THR A 18 -36.44 11.74 -16.60
N VAL A 19 -35.34 11.82 -15.86
CA VAL A 19 -35.11 12.84 -14.82
C VAL A 19 -34.65 14.14 -15.49
N ARG A 20 -35.49 15.18 -15.41
CA ARG A 20 -35.09 16.57 -15.69
C ARG A 20 -34.29 17.13 -14.51
N PRO A 21 -33.33 18.04 -14.74
CA PRO A 21 -32.54 18.65 -13.67
C PRO A 21 -33.40 19.57 -12.81
N GLY A 22 -33.65 19.17 -11.55
CA GLY A 22 -34.35 19.97 -10.55
C GLY A 22 -33.39 20.85 -9.76
N ARG A 23 -33.73 22.15 -9.68
CA ARG A 23 -33.10 23.16 -8.81
C ARG A 23 -32.88 22.64 -7.38
N ALA A 24 -31.68 22.86 -6.85
CA ALA A 24 -31.32 22.56 -5.47
C ALA A 24 -32.12 23.41 -4.47
N ALA A 25 -32.74 22.76 -3.49
CA ALA A 25 -33.30 23.40 -2.30
C ALA A 25 -32.19 23.66 -1.25
N PRO A 26 -32.21 24.79 -0.52
CA PRO A 26 -31.16 25.14 0.44
C PRO A 26 -31.45 24.49 1.79
N GLY A 27 -30.56 23.64 2.30
CA GLY A 27 -30.70 23.11 3.67
C GLY A 27 -29.92 21.85 4.08
N ALA A 28 -28.87 21.42 3.38
CA ALA A 28 -28.03 20.29 3.82
C ALA A 28 -26.67 20.79 4.38
N PRO A 29 -26.10 20.16 5.43
CA PRO A 29 -24.84 20.59 6.04
C PRO A 29 -23.73 20.62 4.99
N GLY A 30 -23.21 21.83 4.75
CA GLY A 30 -22.30 22.12 3.65
C GLY A 30 -21.02 21.28 3.70
N ARG A 31 -20.73 20.61 2.58
CA ARG A 31 -19.38 20.10 2.29
C ARG A 31 -18.43 21.30 2.25
N ARG A 32 -17.60 21.46 3.28
CA ARG A 32 -16.57 22.49 3.30
C ARG A 32 -15.38 21.99 2.49
N HIS A 33 -15.26 22.47 1.26
CA HIS A 33 -14.06 22.30 0.44
C HIS A 33 -13.09 23.43 0.81
N LEU A 34 -11.88 23.07 1.24
CA LEU A 34 -10.80 24.04 1.45
C LEU A 34 -10.04 24.21 0.14
N GLY A 35 -10.18 25.38 -0.49
CA GLY A 35 -9.42 25.75 -1.68
C GLY A 35 -7.92 25.53 -1.45
N GLY A 36 -7.28 24.79 -2.36
CA GLY A 36 -5.84 24.48 -2.32
C GLY A 36 -5.46 23.12 -1.72
N CYS A 37 -6.32 22.46 -0.94
CA CYS A 37 -5.97 21.18 -0.32
C CYS A 37 -6.24 19.98 -1.24
N ARG A 38 -5.19 19.31 -1.73
CA ARG A 38 -5.30 18.08 -2.56
C ARG A 38 -5.88 16.85 -1.82
N LYS A 39 -6.22 16.95 -0.54
CA LYS A 39 -6.73 15.81 0.25
C LYS A 39 -8.25 15.80 0.40
N TYR A 40 -8.89 16.95 0.16
CA TYR A 40 -10.33 17.16 0.40
C TYR A 40 -11.03 17.88 -0.77
N ARG A 41 -10.52 17.75 -2.00
CA ARG A 41 -11.20 18.25 -3.19
C ARG A 41 -12.41 17.38 -3.55
N ASP A 42 -13.30 17.93 -4.38
CA ASP A 42 -14.31 17.13 -5.07
C ASP A 42 -13.61 16.07 -5.95
N LEU A 43 -14.23 14.91 -6.12
CA LEU A 43 -13.69 13.81 -6.93
C LEU A 43 -13.39 14.28 -8.36
N GLU A 44 -14.30 15.08 -8.91
CA GLU A 44 -14.21 15.66 -10.26
C GLU A 44 -12.96 16.54 -10.43
N GLU A 45 -12.49 17.20 -9.37
CA GLU A 45 -11.27 18.02 -9.42
C GLU A 45 -9.97 17.21 -9.39
N TYR A 46 -10.04 15.90 -9.14
CA TYR A 46 -8.91 14.97 -9.32
C TYR A 46 -8.86 14.36 -10.71
N LEU A 47 -9.97 14.41 -11.45
CA LEU A 47 -10.02 13.94 -12.82
C LEU A 47 -9.37 14.98 -13.72
N LEU A 48 -8.80 14.51 -14.83
CA LEU A 48 -8.38 15.43 -15.88
C LEU A 48 -9.63 16.13 -16.43
N PRO A 49 -9.58 17.47 -16.62
CA PRO A 49 -10.61 18.16 -17.37
C PRO A 49 -10.86 17.46 -18.71
N GLN A 50 -12.13 17.39 -19.14
CA GLN A 50 -12.54 16.55 -20.27
C GLN A 50 -11.80 16.92 -21.56
N ASP A 51 -11.49 18.19 -21.77
CA ASP A 51 -10.66 18.71 -22.86
C ASP A 51 -9.22 18.18 -22.81
N VAL A 52 -8.57 18.26 -21.65
CA VAL A 52 -7.21 17.75 -21.45
C VAL A 52 -7.15 16.22 -21.57
N TRP A 53 -8.21 15.52 -21.13
CA TRP A 53 -8.33 14.08 -21.28
C TRP A 53 -8.39 13.66 -22.75
N GLN A 54 -9.17 14.35 -23.58
CA GLN A 54 -9.26 14.06 -25.02
C GLN A 54 -7.92 14.25 -25.72
N ASP A 55 -7.18 15.31 -25.40
CA ASP A 55 -5.85 15.58 -25.97
C ASP A 55 -4.83 14.51 -25.58
N LYS A 56 -4.92 13.97 -24.36
CA LYS A 56 -4.00 12.95 -23.84
C LYS A 56 -4.43 11.51 -24.06
N LEU A 57 -5.63 11.27 -24.61
CA LEU A 57 -6.20 9.94 -24.77
C LEU A 57 -5.30 9.03 -25.62
N ALA A 58 -4.71 9.58 -26.68
CA ALA A 58 -3.78 8.87 -27.56
C ALA A 58 -2.46 8.48 -26.86
N GLU A 59 -1.98 9.31 -25.92
CA GLU A 59 -0.75 9.06 -25.16
C GLU A 59 -0.97 8.12 -23.96
N LEU A 60 -2.18 8.10 -23.41
CA LEU A 60 -2.56 7.34 -22.21
C LEU A 60 -3.38 6.07 -22.52
N SER A 61 -3.46 5.65 -23.78
CA SER A 61 -4.24 4.47 -24.16
C SER A 61 -3.73 3.23 -23.43
N LEU A 62 -4.55 2.72 -22.50
CA LEU A 62 -4.27 1.52 -21.71
C LEU A 62 -4.55 0.22 -22.50
N GLY A 63 -4.88 0.32 -23.80
CA GLY A 63 -5.34 -0.81 -24.59
C GLY A 63 -6.64 -1.43 -24.06
N LEU A 64 -7.46 -0.64 -23.34
CA LEU A 64 -8.73 -1.08 -22.79
C LEU A 64 -9.88 -0.55 -23.65
N PRO A 65 -11.01 -1.29 -23.76
CA PRO A 65 -12.19 -0.79 -24.44
C PRO A 65 -12.72 0.51 -23.83
N GLU A 66 -13.09 1.46 -24.69
CA GLU A 66 -13.55 2.80 -24.28
C GLU A 66 -14.95 2.82 -23.64
N THR A 67 -15.72 1.75 -23.82
CA THR A 67 -17.06 1.61 -23.25
C THR A 67 -17.14 0.45 -22.29
N PHE A 68 -17.99 0.60 -21.27
CA PHE A 68 -18.28 -0.47 -20.33
C PHE A 68 -18.80 -1.73 -21.04
N ASP A 69 -19.67 -1.58 -22.04
CA ASP A 69 -20.25 -2.72 -22.75
C ASP A 69 -19.20 -3.49 -23.54
N ALA A 70 -18.31 -2.81 -24.26
CA ALA A 70 -17.21 -3.47 -24.95
C ALA A 70 -16.25 -4.17 -23.98
N TYR A 71 -15.90 -3.50 -22.86
CA TYR A 71 -15.10 -4.10 -21.79
C TYR A 71 -15.77 -5.34 -21.20
N TRP A 72 -17.06 -5.26 -20.90
CA TRP A 72 -17.81 -6.36 -20.30
C TRP A 72 -17.99 -7.54 -21.24
N GLN A 73 -18.21 -7.29 -22.53
CA GLN A 73 -18.30 -8.38 -23.52
C GLN A 73 -16.97 -9.13 -23.64
N GLU A 74 -15.86 -8.41 -23.78
CA GLU A 74 -14.52 -9.01 -23.87
C GLU A 74 -14.17 -9.78 -22.58
N ARG A 75 -14.26 -9.12 -21.42
CA ARG A 75 -13.88 -9.73 -20.13
C ARG A 75 -14.85 -10.81 -19.70
N GLY A 76 -16.13 -10.64 -19.96
CA GLY A 76 -17.18 -11.62 -19.67
C GLY A 76 -17.03 -12.88 -20.51
N ALA A 77 -16.69 -12.76 -21.79
CA ALA A 77 -16.38 -13.90 -22.64
C ALA A 77 -15.16 -14.67 -22.12
N ARG A 78 -14.04 -13.96 -21.86
CA ARG A 78 -12.82 -14.56 -21.31
C ARG A 78 -13.04 -15.22 -19.95
N LEU A 79 -13.85 -14.61 -19.08
CA LEU A 79 -14.22 -15.20 -17.79
C LEU A 79 -14.99 -16.50 -17.98
N ARG A 80 -15.99 -16.54 -18.87
CA ARG A 80 -16.77 -17.75 -19.16
C ARG A 80 -15.88 -18.86 -19.71
N GLU A 81 -15.05 -18.56 -20.70
CA GLU A 81 -14.09 -19.48 -21.29
C GLU A 81 -13.15 -20.06 -20.22
N THR A 82 -12.54 -19.19 -19.40
CA THR A 82 -11.63 -19.63 -18.31
C THR A 82 -12.37 -20.49 -17.28
N LEU A 83 -13.63 -20.17 -16.96
CA LEU A 83 -14.44 -20.97 -16.03
C LEU A 83 -14.80 -22.34 -16.62
N GLU A 84 -15.08 -22.41 -17.92
CA GLU A 84 -15.33 -23.67 -18.65
C GLU A 84 -14.07 -24.53 -18.69
N ASP A 85 -12.90 -23.94 -18.93
CA ASP A 85 -11.61 -24.62 -18.89
C ASP A 85 -11.31 -25.18 -17.49
N VAL A 86 -11.49 -24.37 -16.45
CA VAL A 86 -11.31 -24.80 -15.05
C VAL A 86 -12.32 -25.89 -14.69
N SER A 87 -13.59 -25.77 -15.09
CA SER A 87 -14.63 -26.76 -14.85
C SER A 87 -14.29 -28.10 -15.53
N THR A 88 -13.86 -28.03 -16.79
CA THR A 88 -13.43 -29.20 -17.58
C THR A 88 -12.22 -29.86 -16.93
N GLY A 89 -11.18 -29.08 -16.60
CA GLY A 89 -9.98 -29.58 -15.93
C GLY A 89 -10.27 -30.19 -14.56
N LEU A 90 -11.21 -29.63 -13.79
CA LEU A 90 -11.68 -30.21 -12.52
C LEU A 90 -12.37 -31.56 -12.75
N SER A 91 -13.26 -31.64 -13.75
CA SER A 91 -14.00 -32.86 -14.07
C SER A 91 -13.07 -33.99 -14.52
N ARG A 92 -12.01 -33.65 -15.25
CA ARG A 92 -10.99 -34.58 -15.75
C ARG A 92 -9.87 -34.86 -14.76
N LYS A 93 -9.82 -34.14 -13.63
CA LYS A 93 -8.73 -34.18 -12.64
C LYS A 93 -7.36 -33.80 -13.23
N GLU A 94 -7.35 -32.91 -14.21
CA GLU A 94 -6.15 -32.43 -14.90
C GLU A 94 -5.52 -31.20 -14.21
N LEU A 95 -6.26 -30.53 -13.33
CA LEU A 95 -5.73 -29.40 -12.57
C LEU A 95 -4.78 -29.86 -11.46
N ILE A 96 -3.55 -29.37 -11.53
CA ILE A 96 -2.53 -29.58 -10.51
C ILE A 96 -2.93 -28.85 -9.23
N ASP A 97 -2.83 -29.52 -8.09
CA ASP A 97 -3.07 -28.94 -6.76
C ASP A 97 -4.49 -28.42 -6.49
N VAL A 98 -5.45 -28.62 -7.40
CA VAL A 98 -6.86 -28.22 -7.23
C VAL A 98 -7.75 -29.44 -7.09
N SER A 99 -8.66 -29.42 -6.11
CA SER A 99 -9.66 -30.48 -5.90
C SER A 99 -11.03 -29.88 -5.64
N ALA A 100 -12.09 -30.56 -6.10
CA ALA A 100 -13.47 -30.23 -5.75
C ALA A 100 -14.01 -31.30 -4.79
N THR A 101 -14.54 -30.91 -3.64
CA THR A 101 -15.18 -31.82 -2.68
C THR A 101 -16.38 -31.14 -2.02
N ARG A 102 -17.56 -31.77 -2.09
CA ARG A 102 -18.82 -31.27 -1.48
C ARG A 102 -19.14 -29.80 -1.86
N GLY A 103 -19.02 -29.47 -3.15
CA GLY A 103 -19.29 -28.11 -3.65
C GLY A 103 -18.25 -27.05 -3.26
N ARG A 104 -17.11 -27.45 -2.68
CA ARG A 104 -16.00 -26.55 -2.38
C ARG A 104 -14.80 -26.87 -3.26
N ILE A 105 -14.25 -25.84 -3.88
CA ILE A 105 -12.95 -25.90 -4.56
C ILE A 105 -11.87 -25.64 -3.52
N LYS A 106 -10.94 -26.57 -3.39
CA LYS A 106 -9.74 -26.45 -2.57
C LYS A 106 -8.55 -26.36 -3.50
N VAL A 107 -7.88 -25.21 -3.45
CA VAL A 107 -6.57 -25.00 -4.07
C VAL A 107 -5.52 -25.27 -3.00
N THR A 108 -4.59 -26.18 -3.27
CA THR A 108 -3.50 -26.51 -2.36
C THR A 108 -2.50 -25.34 -2.41
N PRO A 109 -2.08 -24.80 -1.26
CA PRO A 109 -1.07 -23.76 -1.23
C PRO A 109 0.22 -24.24 -1.91
N GLN A 110 0.82 -23.38 -2.74
CA GLN A 110 2.11 -23.69 -3.34
C GLN A 110 3.13 -23.98 -2.25
N LYS A 111 3.75 -25.16 -2.32
CA LYS A 111 4.88 -25.48 -1.45
C LYS A 111 6.12 -24.81 -2.03
N LYS A 112 6.92 -24.17 -1.17
CA LYS A 112 8.24 -23.67 -1.55
C LYS A 112 9.06 -24.84 -2.11
N LEU A 113 9.37 -24.81 -3.40
CA LEU A 113 10.26 -25.75 -4.07
C LEU A 113 11.70 -25.38 -3.74
N VAL A 114 12.09 -25.55 -2.47
CA VAL A 114 13.47 -25.33 -2.01
C VAL A 114 14.16 -26.69 -2.00
N PRO A 115 15.20 -26.90 -2.82
CA PRO A 115 15.98 -28.14 -2.79
C PRO A 115 16.53 -28.40 -1.38
N PRO A 116 16.57 -29.65 -0.90
CA PRO A 116 17.02 -29.97 0.45
C PRO A 116 18.48 -29.56 0.74
N GLN A 117 19.27 -29.29 -0.30
CA GLN A 117 20.64 -28.80 -0.20
C GLN A 117 20.74 -27.31 0.19
N VAL A 118 19.66 -26.52 0.02
CA VAL A 118 19.67 -25.08 0.28
C VAL A 118 19.75 -24.78 1.77
N GLU A 119 18.96 -25.42 2.63
CA GLU A 119 19.01 -25.20 4.08
C GLU A 119 20.41 -25.43 4.70
N PRO A 120 21.13 -26.54 4.40
CA PRO A 120 22.51 -26.71 4.84
C PRO A 120 23.44 -25.59 4.34
N LEU A 121 23.33 -25.18 3.08
CA LEU A 121 24.15 -24.12 2.51
C LEU A 121 23.86 -22.75 3.16
N ALA A 122 22.58 -22.42 3.34
CA ALA A 122 22.14 -21.19 4.01
C ALA A 122 22.65 -21.10 5.45
N ARG A 123 22.70 -22.23 6.18
CA ARG A 123 23.31 -22.29 7.52
C ARG A 123 24.82 -22.07 7.47
N GLN A 124 25.52 -22.67 6.52
CA GLN A 124 26.97 -22.47 6.36
C GLN A 124 27.31 -21.03 5.98
N LEU A 125 26.52 -20.40 5.09
CA LEU A 125 26.67 -19.00 4.73
C LEU A 125 26.40 -18.09 5.93
N SER A 126 25.28 -18.28 6.61
CA SER A 126 24.92 -17.51 7.82
C SER A 126 25.98 -17.60 8.91
N ALA A 127 26.62 -18.77 9.09
CA ALA A 127 27.70 -18.94 10.07
C ALA A 127 28.99 -18.17 9.71
N ARG A 128 29.18 -17.79 8.45
CA ARG A 128 30.32 -16.98 7.99
C ARG A 128 30.05 -15.48 8.02
N VAL A 129 28.79 -15.06 8.17
CA VAL A 129 28.44 -13.64 8.27
C VAL A 129 28.94 -13.11 9.62
N PRO A 130 29.80 -12.08 9.64
CA PRO A 130 30.33 -11.53 10.89
C PRO A 130 29.21 -10.87 11.70
N ARG A 131 29.31 -10.95 13.03
CA ARG A 131 28.46 -10.16 13.91
C ARG A 131 28.95 -8.72 13.93
N VAL A 132 28.22 -7.83 13.28
CA VAL A 132 28.53 -6.39 13.20
C VAL A 132 27.61 -5.62 14.14
N LYS A 133 28.15 -4.61 14.84
CA LYS A 133 27.33 -3.70 15.64
C LYS A 133 26.43 -2.89 14.72
N ILE A 134 25.17 -2.69 15.08
CA ILE A 134 24.23 -1.92 14.26
C ILE A 134 24.72 -0.48 14.02
N THR A 135 25.44 0.10 14.99
CA THR A 135 26.08 1.42 14.87
C THR A 135 27.11 1.47 13.74
N ASP A 136 27.91 0.41 13.60
CA ASP A 136 28.96 0.33 12.59
C ASP A 136 28.35 0.04 11.22
N LEU A 137 27.33 -0.82 11.19
CA LEU A 137 26.58 -1.12 9.97
C LEU A 137 25.91 0.12 9.39
N VAL A 138 25.21 0.90 10.21
CA VAL A 138 24.55 2.14 9.76
C VAL A 138 25.57 3.17 9.26
N GLN A 139 26.72 3.31 9.94
CA GLN A 139 27.81 4.17 9.47
C GLN A 139 28.37 3.73 8.12
N GLN A 140 28.62 2.43 7.94
CA GLN A 140 29.15 1.88 6.69
C GLN A 140 28.15 2.04 5.53
N VAL A 141 26.88 1.67 5.73
CA VAL A 141 25.84 1.82 4.70
C VAL A 141 25.64 3.29 4.34
N ALA A 142 25.66 4.19 5.33
CA ALA A 142 25.60 5.62 5.07
C ALA A 142 26.79 6.10 4.25
N ALA A 143 28.00 5.59 4.51
CA ALA A 143 29.20 5.95 3.74
C ALA A 143 29.15 5.40 2.30
N TRP A 144 28.63 4.19 2.11
CA TRP A 144 28.52 3.57 0.79
C TRP A 144 27.48 4.23 -0.11
N SER A 145 26.29 4.51 0.44
CA SER A 145 25.15 5.04 -0.32
C SER A 145 25.11 6.56 -0.39
N GLY A 146 25.81 7.27 0.50
CA GLY A 146 25.67 8.72 0.62
C GLY A 146 24.33 9.18 1.24
N CYS A 147 23.48 8.24 1.69
CA CYS A 147 22.11 8.56 2.11
C CYS A 147 22.00 9.55 3.27
N ALA A 148 23.03 9.69 4.11
CA ALA A 148 22.99 10.63 5.22
C ALA A 148 23.00 12.10 4.75
N ASP A 149 23.50 12.37 3.54
CA ASP A 149 23.58 13.72 2.98
C ASP A 149 22.20 14.22 2.51
N CYS A 150 21.21 13.32 2.40
CA CYS A 150 19.81 13.66 2.15
C CYS A 150 19.11 14.30 3.35
N PHE A 151 19.63 14.11 4.57
CA PHE A 151 19.05 14.70 5.77
C PHE A 151 19.60 16.12 5.96
N THR A 152 18.87 17.07 5.40
CA THR A 152 19.22 18.50 5.43
C THR A 152 18.37 19.28 6.42
N ASP A 153 18.92 20.37 6.94
CA ASP A 153 18.22 21.29 7.82
C ASP A 153 17.00 21.89 7.10
N LEU A 154 15.84 21.85 7.74
CA LEU A 154 14.58 22.33 7.16
C LEU A 154 14.62 23.80 6.72
N ARG A 155 15.42 24.64 7.38
CA ARG A 155 15.47 26.09 7.10
C ARG A 155 16.57 26.44 6.10
N THR A 156 17.75 25.89 6.27
CA THR A 156 18.94 26.29 5.49
C THR A 156 19.23 25.34 4.33
N GLY A 157 18.69 24.11 4.34
CA GLY A 157 19.04 23.07 3.38
C GLY A 157 20.46 22.53 3.54
N SER A 158 21.19 22.93 4.58
CA SER A 158 22.56 22.46 4.84
C SER A 158 22.57 21.07 5.45
N THR A 159 23.63 20.31 5.20
CA THR A 159 23.88 19.03 5.86
C THR A 159 24.28 19.22 7.32
N VAL A 160 24.21 18.13 8.09
CA VAL A 160 24.66 18.16 9.49
C VAL A 160 26.19 18.20 9.54
N ASP A 161 26.74 19.00 10.44
CA ASP A 161 28.19 19.10 10.66
C ASP A 161 28.78 17.78 11.23
N LYS A 162 28.17 17.27 12.32
CA LYS A 162 28.57 16.01 12.96
C LYS A 162 27.68 14.86 12.52
N ARG A 163 28.07 14.16 11.43
CA ARG A 163 27.31 13.04 10.82
C ARG A 163 26.95 11.94 11.83
N HIS A 164 27.83 11.62 12.78
CA HIS A 164 27.53 10.58 13.78
C HIS A 164 26.35 10.94 14.70
N HIS A 165 26.11 12.23 14.99
CA HIS A 165 24.94 12.64 15.79
C HIS A 165 23.63 12.37 15.03
N LEU A 166 23.61 12.62 13.72
CA LEU A 166 22.46 12.34 12.87
C LEU A 166 22.19 10.83 12.83
N LEU A 167 23.23 10.01 12.64
CA LEU A 167 23.08 8.55 12.63
C LEU A 167 22.60 8.02 13.99
N THR A 168 23.01 8.63 15.10
CA THR A 168 22.48 8.30 16.43
C THR A 168 21.00 8.67 16.56
N ALA A 169 20.57 9.83 16.05
CA ALA A 169 19.16 10.21 16.03
C ALA A 169 18.33 9.23 15.17
N LEU A 170 18.85 8.87 14.00
CA LEU A 170 18.25 7.88 13.10
C LEU A 170 18.08 6.51 13.79
N LEU A 171 19.10 6.06 14.51
CA LEU A 171 19.04 4.83 15.31
C LEU A 171 18.02 4.94 16.44
N ALA A 172 17.88 6.11 17.08
CA ALA A 172 16.92 6.31 18.15
C ALA A 172 15.47 6.13 17.66
N GLU A 173 15.15 6.65 16.47
CA GLU A 173 13.85 6.45 15.83
C GLU A 173 13.69 5.02 15.31
N GLY A 174 14.69 4.52 14.57
CA GLY A 174 14.64 3.19 13.95
C GLY A 174 14.57 2.03 14.94
N LEU A 175 15.17 2.18 16.13
CA LEU A 175 15.10 1.18 17.21
C LEU A 175 13.91 1.42 18.17
N ASN A 176 13.10 2.46 17.92
CA ASN A 176 12.01 2.88 18.81
C ASN A 176 12.47 3.07 20.27
N LEU A 177 13.71 3.51 20.46
CA LEU A 177 14.29 3.77 21.78
C LEU A 177 13.91 5.17 22.29
N GLY A 178 13.76 6.11 21.36
CA GLY A 178 13.51 7.53 21.63
C GLY A 178 14.79 8.31 21.94
N MET A 179 14.76 9.61 21.65
CA MET A 179 15.94 10.48 21.70
C MET A 179 16.57 10.59 23.09
N THR A 180 15.77 10.69 24.15
CA THR A 180 16.29 10.82 25.52
C THR A 180 17.05 9.60 25.98
N LYS A 181 16.45 8.40 25.85
CA LYS A 181 17.09 7.14 26.24
C LYS A 181 18.31 6.84 25.37
N MET A 182 18.27 7.21 24.09
CA MET A 182 19.44 7.08 23.23
C MET A 182 20.60 7.97 23.72
N ALA A 183 20.33 9.22 24.09
CA ALA A 183 21.38 10.10 24.61
C ALA A 183 22.01 9.55 25.91
N GLU A 184 21.22 8.96 26.81
CA GLU A 184 21.72 8.32 28.03
C GLU A 184 22.56 7.04 27.75
N ALA A 185 22.28 6.35 26.65
CA ALA A 185 22.97 5.12 26.27
C ALA A 185 24.31 5.37 25.54
N VAL A 186 24.57 6.60 25.12
CA VAL A 186 25.75 6.98 24.34
C VAL A 186 26.80 7.62 25.26
N THR A 187 28.07 7.29 25.03
CA THR A 187 29.20 7.77 25.85
C THR A 187 29.74 9.13 25.42
N ASP A 188 29.35 9.63 24.23
CA ASP A 188 29.77 10.93 23.71
C ASP A 188 29.05 12.07 24.46
N PRO A 189 29.76 12.94 25.19
CA PRO A 189 29.15 14.02 25.97
C PRO A 189 28.48 15.09 25.09
N ASP A 190 28.84 15.19 23.82
CA ASP A 190 28.21 16.15 22.89
C ASP A 190 26.83 15.65 22.38
N ILE A 191 26.52 14.37 22.57
CA ILE A 191 25.24 13.76 22.21
C ILE A 191 24.28 13.88 23.40
N THR A 192 23.64 15.04 23.50
CA THR A 192 22.60 15.30 24.49
C THR A 192 21.20 15.01 23.94
N ALA A 193 20.23 14.74 24.83
CA ALA A 193 18.83 14.56 24.43
C ALA A 193 18.30 15.76 23.63
N ARG A 194 18.65 16.99 24.04
CA ARG A 194 18.30 18.22 23.34
C ARG A 194 18.88 18.26 21.91
N ARG A 195 20.12 17.80 21.73
CA ARG A 195 20.75 17.73 20.42
C ARG A 195 20.04 16.73 19.51
N LEU A 196 19.72 15.55 20.03
CA LEU A 196 19.01 14.51 19.26
C LEU A 196 17.58 14.94 18.90
N MET A 197 16.86 15.58 19.82
CA MET A 197 15.54 16.17 19.53
C MET A 197 15.62 17.24 18.44
N TYR A 198 16.61 18.14 18.51
CA TYR A 198 16.83 19.12 17.46
C TYR A 198 17.09 18.46 16.09
N LEU A 199 17.87 17.38 16.04
CA LEU A 199 18.08 16.66 14.79
C LEU A 199 16.80 15.96 14.30
N GLY A 200 16.03 15.36 15.20
CA GLY A 200 14.72 14.79 14.87
C GLY A 200 13.79 15.82 14.23
N ASP A 201 13.62 16.96 14.87
CA ASP A 201 12.68 18.00 14.42
C ASP A 201 13.14 18.67 13.12
N TRP A 202 14.44 18.91 12.95
CA TRP A 202 14.97 19.76 11.87
C TRP A 202 15.63 19.00 10.73
N TYR A 203 15.94 17.71 10.87
CA TYR A 203 16.63 16.91 9.85
C TYR A 203 15.88 15.62 9.49
N LEU A 204 15.18 14.97 10.43
CA LEU A 204 14.48 13.71 10.19
C LEU A 204 13.01 13.93 9.79
N ARG A 205 12.74 13.99 8.49
CA ARG A 205 11.40 14.24 7.92
C ARG A 205 11.04 13.19 6.87
N ASP A 206 9.76 13.05 6.58
CA ASP A 206 9.26 12.09 5.57
C ASP A 206 9.95 12.29 4.20
N GLU A 207 10.18 13.54 3.79
CA GLU A 207 10.85 13.87 2.54
C GLU A 207 12.32 13.43 2.55
N THR A 208 13.04 13.68 3.65
CA THR A 208 14.45 13.29 3.79
C THR A 208 14.60 11.77 3.92
N TYR A 209 13.65 11.10 4.57
CA TYR A 209 13.60 9.64 4.65
C TYR A 209 13.39 9.01 3.27
N LYS A 210 12.48 9.56 2.47
CA LYS A 210 12.25 9.10 1.08
C LYS A 210 13.48 9.28 0.21
N ALA A 211 14.14 10.44 0.30
CA ALA A 211 15.37 10.71 -0.43
C ALA A 211 16.50 9.76 0.00
N ALA A 212 16.72 9.60 1.31
CA ALA A 212 17.73 8.69 1.84
C ALA A 212 17.45 7.23 1.46
N LEU A 213 16.18 6.79 1.50
CA LEU A 213 15.78 5.46 1.06
C LEU A 213 16.10 5.24 -0.41
N ALA A 214 15.83 6.24 -1.27
CA ALA A 214 16.16 6.16 -2.69
C ALA A 214 17.67 5.94 -2.91
N GLU A 215 18.53 6.65 -2.19
CA GLU A 215 19.99 6.45 -2.28
C GLU A 215 20.43 5.05 -1.82
N VAL A 216 19.82 4.53 -0.75
CA VAL A 216 20.10 3.16 -0.29
C VAL A 216 19.66 2.12 -1.32
N VAL A 217 18.46 2.29 -1.90
CA VAL A 217 17.93 1.39 -2.94
C VAL A 217 18.79 1.46 -4.21
N ASN A 218 19.15 2.66 -4.65
CA ASN A 218 20.03 2.86 -5.82
C ASN A 218 21.37 2.16 -5.61
N PHE A 219 21.99 2.32 -4.43
CA PHE A 219 23.23 1.63 -4.10
C PHE A 219 23.08 0.09 -4.04
N GLN A 220 21.96 -0.41 -3.50
CA GLN A 220 21.67 -1.86 -3.50
C GLN A 220 21.58 -2.40 -4.93
N ASN A 221 20.95 -1.66 -5.84
CA ASN A 221 20.77 -2.08 -7.22
C ASN A 221 22.10 -2.17 -8.00
N THR A 222 23.16 -1.47 -7.56
CA THR A 222 24.51 -1.63 -8.15
C THR A 222 25.24 -2.87 -7.65
N GLN A 223 24.74 -3.58 -6.63
CA GLN A 223 25.42 -4.73 -6.06
C GLN A 223 25.24 -5.98 -6.95
N PRO A 224 26.31 -6.73 -7.27
CA PRO A 224 26.20 -7.93 -8.11
C PRO A 224 25.24 -8.99 -7.55
N LEU A 225 25.09 -9.03 -6.22
CA LEU A 225 24.14 -9.93 -5.60
C LEU A 225 22.71 -9.56 -5.98
N ALA A 226 22.30 -8.30 -5.98
CA ALA A 226 20.93 -7.89 -6.27
C ALA A 226 20.40 -8.41 -7.61
N ALA A 227 21.27 -8.53 -8.62
CA ALA A 227 20.95 -9.07 -9.94
C ALA A 227 20.49 -10.54 -9.95
N TYR A 228 20.76 -11.32 -8.88
CA TYR A 228 20.24 -12.69 -8.76
C TYR A 228 18.75 -12.76 -8.46
N TRP A 229 18.16 -11.67 -7.94
CA TRP A 229 16.73 -11.62 -7.63
C TRP A 229 15.90 -11.12 -8.82
N GLY A 230 16.42 -10.16 -9.58
CA GLY A 230 15.73 -9.55 -10.71
C GLY A 230 16.57 -8.47 -11.41
N ASP A 231 16.01 -7.89 -12.47
CA ASP A 231 16.68 -6.86 -13.29
C ASP A 231 16.31 -5.43 -12.87
N GLY A 232 15.47 -5.25 -11.85
CA GLY A 232 15.06 -3.95 -11.34
C GLY A 232 13.84 -3.37 -12.05
N THR A 233 13.24 -4.09 -13.02
CA THR A 233 12.13 -3.57 -13.85
C THR A 233 10.76 -3.86 -13.27
N THR A 234 10.65 -4.86 -12.40
CA THR A 234 9.37 -5.25 -11.80
C THR A 234 9.33 -5.01 -10.29
N SER A 235 8.13 -4.90 -9.75
CA SER A 235 7.92 -4.79 -8.31
C SER A 235 6.65 -5.53 -7.89
N SER A 236 6.64 -5.92 -6.62
CA SER A 236 5.47 -6.46 -5.96
C SER A 236 5.05 -5.54 -4.82
N SER A 237 3.76 -5.57 -4.48
CA SER A 237 3.23 -4.75 -3.38
C SER A 237 2.23 -5.55 -2.57
N ASP A 238 2.34 -5.53 -1.25
CA ASP A 238 1.39 -6.18 -0.36
C ASP A 238 1.15 -5.36 0.91
N GLY A 239 -0.02 -5.57 1.53
CA GLY A 239 -0.45 -4.90 2.75
C GLY A 239 -0.36 -5.80 3.98
N GLN A 240 0.56 -5.49 4.89
CA GLN A 240 0.65 -6.17 6.19
C GLN A 240 -0.20 -5.44 7.24
N ARG A 241 -1.21 -6.13 7.80
CA ARG A 241 -2.08 -5.57 8.86
C ARG A 241 -1.47 -5.82 10.24
N PHE A 242 -1.38 -4.77 11.02
CA PHE A 242 -1.09 -4.81 12.45
C PHE A 242 -2.34 -4.38 13.21
N PRO A 243 -2.86 -5.20 14.13
CA PRO A 243 -3.96 -4.78 14.99
C PRO A 243 -3.50 -3.62 15.90
N VAL A 244 -4.33 -2.60 16.08
CA VAL A 244 -4.01 -1.45 16.93
C VAL A 244 -5.11 -1.18 17.95
N GLY A 245 -4.75 -0.91 19.20
CA GLY A 245 -5.69 -0.61 20.28
C GLY A 245 -6.03 -1.81 21.18
N GLY A 246 -6.15 -1.55 22.49
CA GLY A 246 -6.64 -2.53 23.45
C GLY A 246 -8.16 -2.74 23.36
N HIS A 247 -8.64 -3.82 23.99
CA HIS A 247 -10.07 -4.14 24.14
C HIS A 247 -10.89 -2.89 24.51
N GLY A 248 -11.71 -2.38 23.59
CA GLY A 248 -12.67 -1.30 23.89
C GLY A 248 -12.70 -0.10 22.92
N ARG A 249 -11.70 0.10 22.05
CA ARG A 249 -11.79 1.17 21.02
C ARG A 249 -12.58 0.69 19.80
N LYS A 250 -13.91 0.76 19.88
CA LYS A 250 -14.79 0.58 18.72
C LYS A 250 -14.62 1.77 17.78
N PHE A 251 -13.85 1.59 16.70
CA PHE A 251 -14.07 2.44 15.53
C PHE A 251 -15.41 2.02 14.92
N GLY A 252 -16.31 2.98 14.65
CA GLY A 252 -17.67 2.71 14.18
C GLY A 252 -17.75 2.02 12.81
N HIS A 253 -16.63 1.89 12.11
CA HIS A 253 -16.57 1.50 10.71
C HIS A 253 -16.21 0.02 10.53
N LEU A 254 -16.88 -0.62 9.56
CA LEU A 254 -16.68 -2.00 9.16
C LEU A 254 -15.74 -2.04 7.96
N ASN A 255 -14.58 -2.68 8.12
CA ASN A 255 -13.79 -3.13 6.97
C ASN A 255 -14.32 -4.50 6.50
N ALA A 256 -14.58 -4.66 5.20
CA ALA A 256 -15.14 -5.91 4.65
C ALA A 256 -14.21 -7.13 4.80
N LYS A 257 -12.89 -6.92 4.84
CA LYS A 257 -11.86 -7.96 5.01
C LYS A 257 -11.48 -8.20 6.47
N TYR A 258 -11.40 -7.13 7.26
CA TYR A 258 -10.84 -7.14 8.62
C TYR A 258 -11.86 -6.91 9.75
N GLY A 259 -13.14 -6.76 9.41
CA GLY A 259 -14.20 -6.54 10.38
C GLY A 259 -14.11 -5.17 11.05
N ARG A 260 -14.44 -5.13 12.34
CA ARG A 260 -14.52 -3.88 13.14
C ARG A 260 -13.28 -3.66 14.01
N GLU A 261 -12.34 -4.60 13.96
CA GLU A 261 -11.14 -4.51 14.77
C GLU A 261 -10.19 -3.45 14.22
N PRO A 262 -9.81 -2.46 15.04
CA PRO A 262 -8.85 -1.45 14.62
C PRO A 262 -7.52 -2.08 14.19
N GLY A 263 -7.00 -1.59 13.06
CA GLY A 263 -5.73 -2.02 12.51
C GLY A 263 -5.11 -0.94 11.64
N ILE A 264 -3.79 -0.96 11.53
CA ILE A 264 -3.02 -0.22 10.54
C ILE A 264 -2.49 -1.23 9.53
N LEU A 265 -2.69 -0.94 8.24
CA LEU A 265 -2.15 -1.68 7.13
C LEU A 265 -0.91 -0.94 6.61
N PHE A 266 0.25 -1.58 6.65
CA PHE A 266 1.44 -1.07 5.95
C PHE A 266 1.47 -1.70 4.57
N TYR A 267 1.21 -0.88 3.57
CA TYR A 267 1.27 -1.28 2.17
C TYR A 267 2.66 -0.97 1.62
N THR A 268 3.45 -2.02 1.40
CA THR A 268 4.87 -1.92 1.06
C THR A 268 5.10 -2.41 -0.37
N HIS A 269 5.86 -1.65 -1.14
CA HIS A 269 6.35 -2.03 -2.46
C HIS A 269 7.80 -2.50 -2.36
N VAL A 270 8.07 -3.66 -2.95
CA VAL A 270 9.37 -4.30 -2.98
C VAL A 270 9.73 -4.54 -4.44
N SER A 271 10.88 -4.03 -4.87
CA SER A 271 11.46 -4.32 -6.19
C SER A 271 11.79 -5.81 -6.32
N ASP A 272 11.81 -6.32 -7.54
CA ASP A 272 12.36 -7.63 -7.87
C ASP A 272 13.85 -7.80 -7.56
N GLN A 273 14.57 -6.73 -7.18
CA GLN A 273 15.90 -6.78 -6.57
C GLN A 273 15.87 -6.83 -5.03
N TYR A 274 14.70 -7.17 -4.47
CA TYR A 274 14.46 -7.35 -3.04
C TYR A 274 14.66 -6.08 -2.19
N ALA A 275 14.51 -4.91 -2.80
CA ALA A 275 14.62 -3.61 -2.13
C ALA A 275 13.23 -3.01 -1.84
N PRO A 276 12.85 -2.75 -0.58
CA PRO A 276 11.64 -2.00 -0.28
C PRO A 276 11.86 -0.51 -0.56
N PHE A 277 11.06 0.08 -1.45
CA PHE A 277 11.27 1.47 -1.91
C PHE A 277 10.10 2.41 -1.57
N HIS A 278 8.96 1.88 -1.16
CA HIS A 278 7.81 2.69 -0.78
C HIS A 278 6.92 1.97 0.22
N THR A 279 6.53 2.66 1.30
CA THR A 279 5.59 2.15 2.29
C THR A 279 4.54 3.20 2.59
N LYS A 280 3.27 2.79 2.56
CA LYS A 280 2.13 3.65 2.93
C LYS A 280 1.39 3.05 4.11
N ALA A 281 1.31 3.81 5.21
CA ALA A 281 0.43 3.46 6.33
C ALA A 281 -1.02 3.84 5.98
N ILE A 282 -1.92 2.85 6.04
CA ILE A 282 -3.34 2.98 5.74
C ILE A 282 -4.11 2.53 6.97
N THR A 283 -5.01 3.36 7.49
CA THR A 283 -5.92 2.93 8.54
C THR A 283 -6.86 1.88 7.96
N ALA A 284 -6.80 0.64 8.47
CA ALA A 284 -7.56 -0.47 7.91
C ALA A 284 -9.07 -0.22 7.93
N ASN A 285 -9.57 0.60 8.88
CA ASN A 285 -11.00 0.90 9.01
C ASN A 285 -11.37 2.29 8.48
N ALA A 286 -10.47 3.01 7.81
CA ALA A 286 -10.79 4.29 7.17
C ALA A 286 -11.33 4.06 5.76
N GLN A 287 -12.53 4.56 5.49
CA GLN A 287 -12.99 4.78 4.13
C GLN A 287 -12.39 6.10 3.59
N TYR A 288 -11.91 6.07 2.35
CA TYR A 288 -11.98 7.25 1.48
C TYR A 288 -13.47 7.52 1.19
N PRO A 289 -13.92 8.78 1.10
CA PRO A 289 -15.33 9.09 0.96
C PRO A 289 -15.86 8.59 -0.39
N THR A 290 -16.47 7.41 -0.40
CA THR A 290 -17.21 6.89 -1.55
C THR A 290 -18.67 6.67 -1.15
N LEU A 291 -19.53 7.47 -1.78
CA LEU A 291 -20.91 7.16 -2.16
C LEU A 291 -21.77 6.53 -1.06
N SER A 292 -22.35 7.39 -0.22
CA SER A 292 -23.60 7.07 0.47
C SER A 292 -24.68 6.84 -0.59
N ARG A 293 -25.10 5.58 -0.71
CA ARG A 293 -26.31 5.15 -1.42
C ARG A 293 -27.50 6.03 -1.04
N GLY A 294 -28.07 6.71 -2.03
CA GLY A 294 -29.48 7.10 -1.97
C GLY A 294 -30.32 5.89 -2.28
N ALA A 295 -31.18 5.50 -1.33
CA ALA A 295 -32.39 4.75 -1.57
C ALA A 295 -33.56 5.73 -1.38
#